data_AF-A0A2E7PU13-F1
#
_entry.id   AF-A0A2E7PU13-F1
#
_cell.length_a   1.000
_cell.length_b   1.000
_cell.length_c   1.000
_cell.angle_alpha   90.00
_cell.angle_beta   90.00
_cell.angle_gamma   90.00
#
_symmetry.space_group_name_H-M   'P 1'
#
loop_
_entity.id
_entity.type
_entity.pdbx_description
1 polymer ?
#
loop_
_entity_poly.entity_id
_entity_poly.type
_entity_poly.pdbx_seq_one_letter_code
_entity_poly.pdbx_strand_id
1 'polypeptide(L)'
;MPAFVFSLLVLCPALFSSAQANPSIKDFKGFQLSFFNELSGDRYLRLDYDEVLTEKPKIGFLKFGLPFLKVRDLSIFLDSRHIDSGGVAELFEKVSKSKGIRYAVAESMSLSIASETGLIRIKGEKGKFAQDGSISIWGEVVLEQKQNKNYRSIDKLTISIDPLSNRLSIECPSEFPTITIPFIPNSRKNP
;
A
#
# COMPACT_ATOMS: atom_id res chain seq x y z
N MET A 1 78.43 -6.35 17.24
CA MET A 1 77.82 -5.78 18.47
C MET A 1 76.98 -4.57 18.05
N PRO A 2 75.88 -4.24 18.73
CA PRO A 2 74.74 -5.00 19.28
C PRO A 2 73.45 -4.66 18.46
N ALA A 3 72.38 -5.47 18.39
CA ALA A 3 71.41 -5.93 19.40
C ALA A 3 70.25 -4.93 19.66
N PHE A 4 69.03 -5.43 19.38
CA PHE A 4 67.84 -5.36 20.25
C PHE A 4 67.02 -4.06 20.36
N VAL A 5 65.72 -4.11 20.00
CA VAL A 5 64.53 -4.01 20.90
C VAL A 5 63.24 -3.50 20.22
N PHE A 6 62.22 -4.37 20.27
CA PHE A 6 60.78 -4.14 20.48
C PHE A 6 59.88 -3.52 19.40
N SER A 7 59.08 -4.40 18.77
CA SER A 7 57.62 -4.55 19.01
C SER A 7 56.85 -3.32 19.53
N LEU A 8 55.97 -2.75 18.69
CA LEU A 8 54.58 -2.46 19.05
C LEU A 8 53.76 -2.10 17.79
N LEU A 9 52.45 -2.41 17.86
CA LEU A 9 51.35 -2.08 16.93
C LEU A 9 50.97 -3.13 15.88
N VAL A 10 50.56 -4.27 16.44
CA VAL A 10 49.26 -4.89 16.14
C VAL A 10 48.13 -3.85 16.30
N LEU A 11 47.04 -4.01 15.51
CA LEU A 11 45.73 -3.31 15.55
C LEU A 11 45.58 -2.06 14.65
N CYS A 12 45.09 -2.27 13.43
CA CYS A 12 43.70 -1.92 13.06
C CYS A 12 43.41 -2.18 11.57
N PRO A 13 43.02 -3.40 11.15
CA PRO A 13 42.23 -3.57 9.94
C PRO A 13 40.75 -3.32 10.31
N ALA A 14 40.42 -2.11 10.73
CA ALA A 14 39.06 -1.75 11.15
C ALA A 14 38.79 -0.28 10.88
N LEU A 15 38.99 0.15 9.63
CA LEU A 15 38.49 1.42 9.16
C LEU A 15 37.50 1.15 8.04
N PHE A 16 36.24 1.04 8.47
CA PHE A 16 35.04 1.39 7.73
C PHE A 16 34.76 0.63 6.43
N SER A 17 34.43 -0.66 6.57
CA SER A 17 33.39 -1.25 5.71
C SER A 17 32.13 -1.45 6.56
N SER A 18 31.54 -0.33 7.01
CA SER A 18 30.13 -0.36 7.36
C SER A 18 29.38 -0.53 6.05
N ALA A 19 28.98 -1.76 5.73
CA ALA A 19 27.99 -2.02 4.69
C ALA A 19 26.83 -1.07 4.97
N GLN A 20 26.69 -0.04 4.15
CA GLN A 20 25.64 0.95 4.27
C GLN A 20 24.35 0.17 4.00
N ALA A 21 23.66 -0.24 5.07
CA ALA A 21 22.41 -0.96 4.96
C ALA A 21 21.47 -0.07 4.15
N ASN A 22 21.01 -0.56 2.99
CA ASN A 22 20.07 0.19 2.17
C ASN A 22 18.89 0.60 3.06
N PRO A 23 18.51 1.88 3.08
CA PRO A 23 17.44 2.35 3.95
C PRO A 23 16.16 1.57 3.65
N SER A 24 15.58 1.01 4.69
CA SER A 24 14.33 0.27 4.63
C SER A 24 13.15 1.23 4.79
N ILE A 25 11.99 0.87 4.25
CA ILE A 25 10.74 1.64 4.45
C ILE A 25 10.42 1.87 5.95
N LYS A 26 10.91 0.99 6.82
CA LYS A 26 10.76 1.07 8.28
C LYS A 26 11.58 2.18 8.93
N ASP A 27 12.60 2.67 8.24
CA ASP A 27 13.52 3.68 8.75
C ASP A 27 12.97 5.11 8.53
N PHE A 28 11.82 5.22 7.85
CA PHE A 28 11.17 6.50 7.55
C PHE A 28 9.90 6.68 8.40
N LYS A 29 9.76 7.88 8.97
CA LYS A 29 8.51 8.40 9.52
C LYS A 29 7.93 9.41 8.52
N GLY A 30 6.66 9.26 8.21
CA GLY A 30 5.96 10.00 7.16
C GLY A 30 6.48 9.58 5.79
N PHE A 31 5.75 8.70 5.11
CA PHE A 31 6.00 8.39 3.71
C PHE A 31 4.85 8.92 2.86
N GLN A 32 5.20 9.48 1.71
CA GLN A 32 4.24 9.85 0.69
C GLN A 32 4.78 9.47 -0.68
N LEU A 33 3.96 8.78 -1.45
CA LEU A 33 4.21 8.45 -2.84
C LEU A 33 3.05 8.97 -3.70
N SER A 34 3.35 9.49 -4.88
CA SER A 34 2.35 10.01 -5.80
C SER A 34 2.66 9.56 -7.21
N PHE A 35 1.62 9.20 -7.95
CA PHE A 35 1.69 8.79 -9.35
C PHE A 35 0.85 9.73 -10.19
N PHE A 36 1.35 10.02 -11.39
CA PHE A 36 0.82 11.04 -12.28
C PHE A 36 0.55 10.43 -13.65
N ASN A 37 -0.49 10.92 -14.30
CA ASN A 37 -0.79 10.58 -15.68
C ASN A 37 0.29 11.19 -16.57
N GLU A 38 0.95 10.40 -17.41
CA GLU A 38 2.06 10.89 -18.25
C GLU A 38 1.60 11.91 -19.31
N LEU A 39 0.34 11.83 -19.75
CA LEU A 39 -0.21 12.72 -20.78
C LEU A 39 -0.73 14.04 -20.20
N SER A 40 -1.54 13.97 -19.13
CA SER A 40 -2.16 15.17 -18.56
C SER A 40 -1.34 15.82 -17.45
N GLY A 41 -0.39 15.09 -16.85
CA GLY A 41 0.35 15.54 -15.67
C GLY A 41 -0.46 15.50 -14.37
N ASP A 42 -1.73 15.08 -14.42
CA ASP A 42 -2.60 15.04 -13.25
C ASP A 42 -2.25 13.86 -12.33
N ARG A 43 -2.31 14.10 -11.02
CA ARG A 43 -2.10 13.06 -10.00
C ARG A 43 -3.31 12.14 -9.93
N TYR A 44 -3.14 10.87 -10.27
CA TYR A 44 -4.22 9.88 -10.20
C TYR A 44 -4.15 8.98 -8.96
N LEU A 45 -2.97 8.85 -8.33
CA LEU A 45 -2.81 8.03 -7.13
C LEU A 45 -1.87 8.73 -6.14
N ARG A 46 -2.23 8.64 -4.86
CA ARG A 46 -1.34 8.96 -3.75
C ARG A 46 -1.50 7.91 -2.66
N LEU A 47 -0.36 7.54 -2.10
CA LEU A 47 -0.23 6.64 -0.97
C LEU A 47 0.55 7.38 0.11
N ASP A 48 0.00 7.41 1.32
CA ASP A 48 0.67 7.95 2.49
C ASP A 48 0.49 7.05 3.70
N TYR A 49 1.51 7.01 4.56
CA TYR A 49 1.45 6.36 5.86
C TYR A 49 2.34 7.11 6.86
N ASP A 50 2.01 6.98 8.14
CA ASP A 50 2.77 7.64 9.21
C ASP A 50 4.05 6.86 9.55
N GLU A 51 3.94 5.58 9.88
CA GLU A 51 5.13 4.76 10.16
C GLU A 51 4.88 3.27 9.90
N VAL A 52 5.97 2.52 9.76
CA VAL A 52 5.92 1.06 9.62
C VAL A 52 6.59 0.39 10.81
N LEU A 53 5.80 -0.33 11.60
CA LEU A 53 6.26 -1.08 12.74
C LEU A 53 6.46 -2.55 12.37
N THR A 54 7.49 -3.15 12.95
CA THR A 54 7.73 -4.60 12.85
C THR A 54 7.52 -5.23 14.21
N GLU A 55 6.57 -6.13 14.31
CA GLU A 55 6.45 -6.98 15.49
C GLU A 55 7.40 -8.17 15.36
N LYS A 56 7.96 -8.60 16.49
CA LYS A 56 8.76 -9.82 16.52
C LYS A 56 7.86 -10.99 16.10
N PRO A 57 8.19 -11.71 15.03
CA PRO A 57 7.36 -12.81 14.57
C PRO A 57 7.27 -13.89 15.65
N LYS A 58 6.06 -14.31 16.01
CA LYS A 58 5.86 -15.44 16.93
C LYS A 58 6.29 -16.75 16.24
N ILE A 59 6.67 -17.77 17.02
CA ILE A 59 7.02 -19.10 16.49
C ILE A 59 5.87 -19.60 15.60
N GLY A 60 6.20 -20.02 14.38
CA GLY A 60 5.21 -20.50 13.40
C GLY A 60 4.56 -19.42 12.52
N PHE A 61 4.90 -18.14 12.64
CA PHE A 61 4.28 -17.06 11.85
C PHE A 61 4.29 -17.31 10.32
N LEU A 62 5.39 -17.87 9.79
CA LEU A 62 5.51 -18.25 8.38
C LEU A 62 4.49 -19.30 7.97
N LYS A 63 4.29 -20.32 8.83
CA LYS A 63 3.34 -21.43 8.61
C LYS A 63 1.89 -20.96 8.71
N PHE A 64 1.61 -19.98 9.56
CA PHE A 64 0.25 -19.48 9.84
C PHE A 64 -0.08 -18.16 9.14
N GLY A 65 0.81 -17.62 8.31
CA GLY A 65 0.55 -16.37 7.58
C GLY A 65 0.37 -15.14 8.48
N LEU A 66 0.89 -15.17 9.72
CA LEU A 66 0.60 -14.14 10.71
C LEU A 66 1.24 -12.80 10.30
N PRO A 67 0.50 -11.68 10.38
CA PRO A 67 1.07 -10.38 10.08
C PRO A 67 2.15 -10.05 11.11
N PHE A 68 3.27 -9.52 10.62
CA PHE A 68 4.36 -9.01 11.47
C PHE A 68 4.79 -7.60 11.05
N LEU A 69 4.25 -7.10 9.94
CA LEU A 69 4.46 -5.73 9.47
C LEU A 69 3.16 -4.94 9.67
N LYS A 70 3.22 -3.87 10.45
CA LYS A 70 2.10 -2.99 10.75
C LYS A 70 2.36 -1.64 10.12
N VAL A 71 1.46 -1.17 9.27
CA VAL A 71 1.54 0.15 8.64
C VAL A 71 0.55 1.05 9.36
N ARG A 72 1.01 2.10 10.03
CA ARG A 72 0.11 3.01 10.76
C ARG A 72 -0.45 4.07 9.83
N ASP A 73 -1.76 4.27 9.95
CA ASP A 73 -2.52 5.34 9.28
C ASP A 73 -2.30 5.34 7.76
N LEU A 74 -2.54 4.19 7.13
CA LEU A 74 -2.44 4.07 5.68
C LEU A 74 -3.57 4.85 5.01
N SER A 75 -3.23 5.77 4.14
CA SER A 75 -4.17 6.57 3.37
C SER A 75 -3.87 6.43 1.89
N ILE A 76 -4.92 6.12 1.13
CA ILE A 76 -4.87 5.96 -0.31
C ILE A 76 -5.85 6.95 -0.91
N PHE A 77 -5.38 7.77 -1.83
CA PHE A 77 -6.22 8.61 -2.66
C PHE A 77 -6.10 8.19 -4.10
N LEU A 78 -7.24 7.91 -4.73
CA LEU A 78 -7.36 7.48 -6.10
C LEU A 78 -8.27 8.47 -6.85
N ASP A 79 -7.86 8.93 -8.04
CA ASP A 79 -8.69 9.77 -8.90
C ASP A 79 -8.98 9.08 -10.22
N SER A 80 -10.15 8.44 -10.29
CA SER A 80 -10.56 7.60 -11.43
C SER A 80 -10.67 8.35 -12.75
N ARG A 81 -10.76 9.68 -12.70
CA ARG A 81 -10.86 10.57 -13.87
C ARG A 81 -9.52 10.72 -14.60
N HIS A 82 -8.41 10.40 -13.94
CA HIS A 82 -7.06 10.55 -14.50
C HIS A 82 -6.27 9.23 -14.57
N ILE A 83 -6.90 8.12 -14.16
CA ILE A 83 -6.28 6.80 -14.18
C ILE A 83 -6.11 6.32 -15.61
N ASP A 84 -4.87 6.00 -15.96
CA ASP A 84 -4.59 5.01 -16.99
C ASP A 84 -4.85 3.62 -16.37
N SER A 85 -5.85 2.90 -16.89
CA SER A 85 -6.26 1.61 -16.36
C SER A 85 -5.13 0.57 -16.37
N GLY A 86 -4.15 0.72 -17.26
CA GLY A 86 -2.94 -0.11 -17.27
C GLY A 86 -2.07 0.11 -16.02
N GLY A 87 -1.83 1.36 -15.64
CA GLY A 87 -0.91 1.71 -14.54
C GLY A 87 -1.41 1.29 -13.15
N VAL A 88 -2.70 1.47 -12.85
CA VAL A 88 -3.25 1.09 -11.55
C VAL A 88 -3.39 -0.42 -11.40
N ALA A 89 -3.84 -1.12 -12.44
CA ALA A 89 -3.90 -2.58 -12.41
C ALA A 89 -2.51 -3.20 -12.24
N GLU A 90 -1.52 -2.70 -12.99
CA GLU A 90 -0.13 -3.14 -12.86
C GLU A 90 0.41 -2.86 -11.44
N LEU A 91 0.05 -1.72 -10.83
CA LEU A 91 0.44 -1.44 -9.46
C LEU A 91 -0.18 -2.44 -8.47
N PHE A 92 -1.49 -2.70 -8.57
CA PHE A 92 -2.17 -3.67 -7.70
C PHE A 92 -1.55 -5.06 -7.83
N GLU A 93 -1.22 -5.47 -9.06
CA GLU A 93 -0.54 -6.72 -9.35
C GLU A 93 0.89 -6.77 -8.78
N LYS A 94 1.68 -5.71 -8.95
CA LYS A 94 3.04 -5.61 -8.39
C LYS A 94 3.02 -5.66 -6.87
N VAL A 95 2.08 -4.95 -6.25
CA VAL A 95 1.91 -4.89 -4.80
C VAL A 95 1.51 -6.26 -4.26
N SER A 96 0.52 -6.93 -4.87
CA SER A 96 0.05 -8.25 -4.42
C SER A 96 1.10 -9.36 -4.54
N LYS A 97 1.95 -9.29 -5.56
CA LYS A 97 3.07 -10.22 -5.77
C LYS A 97 4.25 -10.00 -4.83
N SER A 98 4.32 -8.86 -4.13
CA SER A 98 5.38 -8.58 -3.17
C SER A 98 5.26 -9.49 -1.94
N LYS A 99 6.30 -10.28 -1.67
CA LYS A 99 6.34 -11.22 -0.53
C LYS A 99 6.06 -10.54 0.81
N GLY A 100 6.50 -9.28 0.97
CA GLY A 100 6.33 -8.49 2.19
C GLY A 100 4.89 -8.06 2.44
N ILE A 101 4.10 -7.80 1.38
CA ILE A 101 2.71 -7.35 1.50
C ILE A 101 1.83 -8.42 2.16
N ARG A 102 2.15 -9.71 1.94
CA ARG A 102 1.37 -10.84 2.49
C ARG A 102 1.28 -10.83 4.01
N TYR A 103 2.26 -10.23 4.67
CA TYR A 103 2.37 -10.14 6.12
C TYR A 103 2.20 -8.70 6.64
N ALA A 104 1.77 -7.78 5.76
CA ALA A 104 1.47 -6.40 6.08
C ALA A 104 -0.02 -6.24 6.41
N VAL A 105 -0.30 -5.49 7.47
CA VAL A 105 -1.65 -5.01 7.83
C VAL A 105 -1.53 -3.53 8.14
N ALA A 106 -2.44 -2.73 7.59
CA ALA A 106 -2.61 -1.34 8.00
C ALA A 106 -3.39 -1.30 9.33
N GLU A 107 -2.85 -0.60 10.33
CA GLU A 107 -3.54 -0.19 11.55
C GLU A 107 -4.11 1.21 11.31
N SER A 108 -5.42 1.29 11.12
CA SER A 108 -6.17 2.34 10.44
C SER A 108 -5.88 2.41 8.94
N MET A 109 -6.95 2.38 8.14
CA MET A 109 -6.88 2.59 6.70
C MET A 109 -7.96 3.55 6.24
N SER A 110 -7.59 4.48 5.37
CA SER A 110 -8.53 5.31 4.63
C SER A 110 -8.30 5.20 3.13
N LEU A 111 -9.40 5.19 2.37
CA LEU A 111 -9.39 5.20 0.92
C LEU A 111 -10.36 6.27 0.44
N SER A 112 -9.86 7.20 -0.37
CA SER A 112 -10.66 8.21 -1.03
C SER A 112 -10.61 7.96 -2.54
N ILE A 113 -11.77 7.85 -3.18
CA ILE A 113 -11.88 7.66 -4.63
C ILE A 113 -12.68 8.81 -5.21
N ALA A 114 -11.99 9.70 -5.94
CA ALA A 114 -12.61 10.72 -6.76
C ALA A 114 -13.00 10.12 -8.11
N SER A 115 -14.20 10.43 -8.59
CA SER A 115 -14.73 10.03 -9.89
C SER A 115 -15.60 11.14 -10.48
N GLU A 116 -16.05 10.97 -11.72
CA GLU A 116 -17.03 11.87 -12.35
C GLU A 116 -18.33 12.01 -11.54
N THR A 117 -18.72 10.96 -10.82
CA THR A 117 -19.95 10.95 -10.02
C THR A 117 -19.76 11.55 -8.63
N GLY A 118 -18.52 11.85 -8.24
CA GLY A 118 -18.18 12.53 -6.99
C GLY A 118 -17.08 11.83 -6.21
N LEU A 119 -17.08 12.04 -4.89
CA LEU A 119 -16.06 11.51 -3.99
C LEU A 119 -16.67 10.43 -3.10
N ILE A 120 -16.02 9.28 -3.09
CA ILE A 120 -16.28 8.17 -2.17
C ILE A 120 -15.16 8.16 -1.13
N ARG A 121 -15.51 8.10 0.15
CA ARG A 121 -14.55 7.94 1.24
C ARG A 121 -14.86 6.68 2.03
N ILE A 122 -13.82 5.92 2.31
CA ILE A 122 -13.87 4.70 3.10
C ILE A 122 -12.86 4.87 4.23
N LYS A 123 -13.26 4.52 5.44
CA LYS A 123 -12.36 4.43 6.59
C LYS A 123 -12.66 3.16 7.36
N GLY A 124 -11.63 2.43 7.78
CA GLY A 124 -11.76 1.28 8.65
C GLY A 124 -10.58 1.18 9.62
N GLU A 125 -10.75 0.36 10.66
CA GLU A 125 -9.70 0.13 11.65
C GLU A 125 -8.51 -0.65 11.09
N LYS A 126 -8.74 -1.50 10.10
CA LYS A 126 -7.70 -2.34 9.50
C LYS A 126 -7.86 -2.45 8.00
N GLY A 127 -6.72 -2.64 7.33
CA GLY A 127 -6.67 -2.84 5.89
C GLY A 127 -5.56 -3.80 5.48
N LYS A 128 -5.76 -4.53 4.38
CA LYS A 128 -4.75 -5.44 3.84
C LYS A 128 -4.97 -5.72 2.36
N PHE A 129 -3.86 -5.77 1.62
CA PHE A 129 -3.81 -6.36 0.28
C PHE A 129 -3.89 -7.88 0.36
N ALA A 130 -4.86 -8.45 -0.33
CA ALA A 130 -5.00 -9.87 -0.55
C ALA A 130 -4.10 -10.34 -1.70
N GLN A 131 -3.90 -11.66 -1.78
CA GLN A 131 -3.03 -12.26 -2.80
C GLN A 131 -3.60 -12.15 -4.22
N ASP A 132 -4.92 -12.04 -4.35
CA ASP A 132 -5.62 -11.84 -5.62
C ASP A 132 -5.54 -10.38 -6.11
N GLY A 133 -4.88 -9.49 -5.37
CA GLY A 133 -4.78 -8.07 -5.69
C GLY A 133 -5.88 -7.20 -5.10
N SER A 134 -6.91 -7.78 -4.47
CA SER A 134 -7.94 -7.01 -3.80
C SER A 134 -7.42 -6.36 -2.51
N ILE A 135 -8.12 -5.33 -2.04
CA ILE A 135 -7.88 -4.69 -0.75
C ILE A 135 -9.07 -4.99 0.14
N SER A 136 -8.85 -5.68 1.25
CA SER A 136 -9.85 -5.82 2.31
C SER A 136 -9.70 -4.70 3.34
N ILE A 137 -10.80 -4.06 3.72
CA ILE A 137 -10.87 -3.08 4.82
C ILE A 137 -11.92 -3.59 5.81
N TRP A 138 -11.60 -3.61 7.11
CA TRP A 138 -12.48 -4.16 8.15
C TRP A 138 -12.30 -3.48 9.51
N GLY A 139 -13.24 -3.77 10.41
CA GLY A 139 -13.32 -3.16 11.74
C GLY A 139 -13.98 -1.79 11.63
N GLU A 140 -15.26 -1.73 11.97
CA GLU A 140 -16.12 -0.52 11.94
C GLU A 140 -15.93 0.35 10.70
N VAL A 141 -16.18 -0.23 9.52
CA VAL A 141 -15.97 0.48 8.26
C VAL A 141 -17.07 1.51 8.05
N VAL A 142 -16.65 2.74 7.76
CA VAL A 142 -17.50 3.86 7.37
C VAL A 142 -17.32 4.13 5.89
N LEU A 143 -18.43 4.16 5.15
CA LEU A 143 -18.47 4.47 3.72
C LEU A 143 -19.34 5.72 3.52
N GLU A 144 -18.73 6.78 3.01
CA GLU A 144 -19.38 8.05 2.71
C GLU A 144 -19.41 8.28 1.21
N GLN A 145 -20.60 8.59 0.68
CA GLN A 145 -20.79 8.98 -0.71
C GLN A 145 -21.58 10.29 -0.77
N LYS A 146 -21.05 11.28 -1.50
CA LYS A 146 -21.64 12.63 -1.61
C LYS A 146 -23.09 12.62 -2.15
N GLN A 147 -23.50 11.56 -2.84
CA GLN A 147 -24.83 11.37 -3.44
C GLN A 147 -25.84 10.60 -2.54
N ASN A 148 -25.72 10.73 -1.21
CA ASN A 148 -26.85 10.65 -0.27
C ASN A 148 -27.10 9.33 0.51
N LYS A 149 -26.07 8.55 0.86
CA LYS A 149 -26.14 7.59 1.98
C LYS A 149 -24.76 7.47 2.65
N ASN A 150 -24.66 7.87 3.91
CA ASN A 150 -23.55 7.44 4.78
C ASN A 150 -23.90 6.06 5.29
N TYR A 151 -23.20 5.04 4.81
CA TYR A 151 -23.32 3.70 5.39
C TYR A 151 -22.42 3.67 6.61
N ARG A 152 -23.05 3.64 7.79
CA ARG A 152 -22.36 3.55 9.07
C ARG A 152 -22.36 2.09 9.51
N SER A 153 -21.17 1.59 9.82
CA SER A 153 -20.91 0.26 10.39
C SER A 153 -21.05 -0.91 9.42
N ILE A 154 -20.18 -0.97 8.41
CA ILE A 154 -19.94 -2.16 7.62
C ILE A 154 -18.82 -2.98 8.29
N ASP A 155 -19.00 -4.27 8.52
CA ASP A 155 -17.97 -5.09 9.18
C ASP A 155 -16.68 -5.19 8.35
N LYS A 156 -16.86 -5.39 7.04
CA LYS A 156 -15.78 -5.57 6.07
C LYS A 156 -16.25 -5.17 4.68
N LEU A 157 -15.38 -4.53 3.91
CA LEU A 157 -15.53 -4.39 2.47
C LEU A 157 -14.29 -4.87 1.73
N THR A 158 -14.46 -5.17 0.45
CA THR A 158 -13.39 -5.57 -0.45
C THR A 158 -13.40 -4.64 -1.66
N ILE A 159 -12.23 -4.10 -2.00
CA ILE A 159 -12.01 -3.35 -3.23
C ILE A 159 -11.24 -4.22 -4.21
N SER A 160 -11.77 -4.42 -5.41
CA SER A 160 -11.13 -5.15 -6.49
C SER A 160 -11.05 -4.29 -7.73
N ILE A 161 -10.03 -4.53 -8.55
CA ILE A 161 -9.86 -3.88 -9.85
C ILE A 161 -9.97 -4.96 -10.91
N ASP A 162 -10.87 -4.76 -11.85
CA ASP A 162 -10.97 -5.56 -13.06
C ASP A 162 -10.35 -4.78 -14.23
N PRO A 163 -9.12 -5.13 -14.64
CA PRO A 163 -8.44 -4.46 -15.74
C PRO A 163 -9.10 -4.72 -17.10
N LEU A 164 -9.84 -5.83 -17.27
CA LEU A 164 -10.49 -6.16 -18.54
C LEU A 164 -11.72 -5.28 -18.76
N SER A 165 -12.50 -5.05 -17.70
CA SER A 165 -13.67 -4.16 -17.77
C SER A 165 -13.33 -2.68 -17.51
N ASN A 166 -12.09 -2.35 -17.10
CA ASN A 166 -11.66 -1.02 -16.68
C ASN A 166 -12.52 -0.48 -15.52
N ARG A 167 -12.74 -1.32 -14.50
CA ARG A 167 -13.63 -0.98 -13.37
C ARG A 167 -12.97 -1.30 -12.04
N LEU A 168 -13.27 -0.46 -11.05
CA LEU A 168 -13.06 -0.77 -9.65
C LEU A 168 -14.39 -1.08 -9.01
N SER A 169 -14.43 -2.18 -8.29
CA SER A 169 -15.60 -2.67 -7.57
C SER A 169 -15.35 -2.56 -6.08
N ILE A 170 -16.31 -2.00 -5.36
CA ILE A 170 -16.36 -1.97 -3.91
C ILE A 170 -17.48 -2.93 -3.51
N GLU A 171 -17.09 -4.13 -3.11
CA GLU A 171 -17.97 -5.17 -2.63
C GLU A 171 -18.19 -4.99 -1.13
N CYS A 172 -19.44 -4.79 -0.77
CA CYS A 172 -19.89 -4.71 0.61
C CYS A 172 -20.61 -6.04 0.98
N PRO A 173 -20.86 -6.31 2.27
CA PRO A 173 -21.68 -7.45 2.69
C PRO A 173 -23.07 -7.38 2.06
N SER A 174 -23.74 -8.52 1.94
CA SER A 174 -24.95 -8.77 1.13
C SER A 174 -26.13 -7.80 1.28
N GLU A 175 -26.11 -6.94 2.29
CA GLU A 175 -27.12 -5.92 2.57
C GLU A 175 -26.89 -4.60 1.81
N PHE A 176 -25.71 -4.43 1.18
CA PHE A 176 -25.33 -3.21 0.48
C PHE A 176 -25.01 -3.50 -1.00
N PRO A 177 -25.42 -2.61 -1.92
CA PRO A 177 -25.11 -2.79 -3.33
C PRO A 177 -23.61 -2.64 -3.59
N THR A 178 -23.08 -3.46 -4.50
CA THR A 178 -21.72 -3.27 -5.03
C THR A 178 -21.63 -1.92 -5.74
N ILE A 179 -20.67 -1.10 -5.35
CA ILE A 179 -20.39 0.16 -6.04
C ILE A 179 -19.35 -0.10 -7.11
N THR A 180 -19.63 0.32 -8.33
CA THR A 180 -18.67 0.17 -9.43
C THR A 180 -18.28 1.51 -10.01
N ILE A 181 -16.99 1.75 -10.11
CA ILE A 181 -16.39 3.00 -10.58
C ILE A 181 -15.64 2.69 -11.89
N PRO A 182 -16.03 3.30 -13.02
CA PRO A 182 -15.31 3.13 -14.28
C PRO A 182 -14.00 3.91 -14.28
N PHE A 183 -13.03 3.39 -15.04
CA PHE A 183 -11.79 4.05 -15.39
C PHE A 183 -11.76 4.41 -16.87
N ILE A 184 -10.88 5.33 -17.24
CA ILE A 184 -10.62 5.62 -18.65
C ILE A 184 -10.01 4.35 -19.29
N PRO A 185 -10.62 3.82 -20.36
CA PRO A 185 -10.02 2.71 -21.10
C PRO A 185 -8.67 3.15 -21.65
N ASN A 186 -7.67 2.28 -21.55
CA ASN A 186 -6.35 2.52 -22.13
C ASN A 186 -6.48 2.73 -23.65
N SER A 187 -6.57 3.99 -24.08
CA SER A 187 -6.70 4.37 -25.47
C SER A 187 -5.30 4.58 -26.03
N ARG A 188 -4.67 3.46 -26.40
CA ARG A 188 -3.46 3.35 -27.24
C ARG A 188 -2.15 3.85 -26.62
N LYS A 189 -1.25 2.91 -26.34
CA LYS A 189 0.13 3.01 -26.85
C LYS A 189 0.10 2.57 -28.31
N ASN A 190 -0.30 3.46 -29.22
CA ASN A 190 0.07 3.28 -30.63
C ASN A 190 1.43 3.97 -30.79
N PRO A 191 2.49 3.24 -31.19
CA PRO A 191 3.74 3.87 -31.60
C PRO A 191 3.53 4.77 -32.83
#